data_AF-N4X6Y1-F1
#
_entry.id   AF-N4X6Y1-F1
#
_cell.length_a   1.000
_cell.length_b   1.000
_cell.length_c   1.000
_cell.angle_alpha   90.00
_cell.angle_beta   90.00
_cell.angle_gamma   90.00
#
_symmetry.space_group_name_H-M   'P 1'
#
loop_
_entity.id
_entity.type
_entity.pdbx_description
1 polymer ?
#
loop_
_entity_poly.entity_id
_entity_poly.type
_entity_poly.pdbx_seq_one_letter_code
_entity_poly.pdbx_strand_id
1 'polypeptide(L)'
;MASSHCSADACKLAHAGTCNPSIINLLQKQQQSIVDFQLSHGNFQQLVTPTTKRVTAGVCGDGQEAFGLVELAKTLPRLEKFALLLPKNFDVFLLEDYWSRCSYSTLFQNKQIVSRELMFDGYLPGGFVSAIPHIFNLSHVTRLSLYADNFWYWKPLFSSPELRNLTHFDFHSPDSFDDRKSMDFEDLFTRNQNLQHLSLHMRFLKTVPLEPMLADDGSTINSYIWSLCPRLKSLSLFDLWSVEKRVAYFPSIASLDAICNELGALEQFGLRVAEIGGCLLADAHDRQKYVLGQLKPIGKLKNLKMLHLYQDRLRIIDPDQPRREVEAETQQLATMLFEWAHALCPDLKVLIWGRFTETLDNDVYSLLEDQLEREGSVASNENVERVPQQYYVKQVTQLQKGATHITAIPFSRHRIQNEFPDLDLLACDTSLGTLDRMARDIVY
;
A
#
# COMPACT_ATOMS: atom_id res chain seq x y z
N MET A 1 33.32 55.39 33.59
CA MET A 1 31.86 55.15 33.65
C MET A 1 31.44 54.74 32.25
N ALA A 2 30.89 53.57 31.93
CA ALA A 2 30.39 52.41 32.67
C ALA A 2 30.80 51.18 31.83
N SER A 3 31.58 50.25 32.37
CA SER A 3 31.14 48.99 33.04
C SER A 3 30.35 48.04 32.14
N SER A 4 31.09 47.05 31.63
CA SER A 4 30.63 45.80 31.07
C SER A 4 29.87 44.95 32.09
N HIS A 5 28.65 44.55 31.76
CA HIS A 5 27.99 43.38 32.33
C HIS A 5 27.50 42.48 31.19
N CYS A 6 28.41 41.66 30.66
CA CYS A 6 28.02 40.42 30.00
C CYS A 6 27.60 39.42 31.08
N SER A 7 26.34 39.01 31.04
CA SER A 7 25.81 37.92 31.87
C SER A 7 26.63 36.64 31.64
N ALA A 8 27.19 36.10 32.72
CA ALA A 8 27.98 34.88 32.73
C ALA A 8 27.13 33.59 32.61
N ASP A 9 25.82 33.71 32.35
CA ASP A 9 24.91 32.56 32.26
C ASP A 9 24.67 32.09 30.81
N ALA A 10 25.05 32.87 29.80
CA ALA A 10 24.94 32.47 28.40
C ALA A 10 26.04 31.48 27.95
N CYS A 11 27.15 31.40 28.69
CA CYS A 11 28.30 30.55 28.34
C CYS A 11 28.29 29.17 29.02
N LYS A 12 27.30 28.88 29.89
CA LYS A 12 27.17 27.57 30.56
C LYS A 12 26.07 26.66 29.99
N LEU A 13 25.21 27.18 29.11
CA LEU A 13 24.20 26.37 28.40
C LEU A 13 24.68 25.86 27.03
N ALA A 14 25.88 26.25 26.59
CA ALA A 14 26.48 25.80 25.33
C ALA A 14 27.36 24.53 25.47
N HIS A 15 27.39 23.87 26.64
CA HIS A 15 28.25 22.70 26.91
C HIS A 15 27.51 21.46 27.46
N ALA A 16 26.19 21.38 27.29
CA ALA A 16 25.41 20.19 27.61
C ALA A 16 24.49 19.81 26.43
N GLY A 17 25.10 19.34 25.35
CA GLY A 17 24.41 18.81 24.18
C GLY A 17 25.33 17.97 23.32
N THR A 18 26.38 17.39 23.91
CA THR A 18 27.17 16.36 23.25
C THR A 18 26.31 15.11 23.16
N CYS A 19 25.88 14.78 21.95
CA CYS A 19 25.23 13.50 21.65
C CYS A 19 26.03 12.38 22.31
N ASN A 20 25.32 11.54 23.08
CA ASN A 20 25.91 10.47 23.86
C ASN A 20 26.81 9.60 22.95
N PRO A 21 28.10 9.38 23.27
CA PRO A 21 28.99 8.53 22.48
C PRO A 21 28.48 7.11 22.28
N SER A 22 27.58 6.63 23.15
CA SER A 22 26.89 5.35 22.96
C SER A 22 25.77 5.41 21.91
N ILE A 23 25.10 6.56 21.74
CA ILE A 23 24.14 6.79 20.65
C ILE A 23 24.90 6.95 19.33
N ILE A 24 26.04 7.66 19.31
CA ILE A 24 26.89 7.75 18.12
C ILE A 24 27.45 6.37 17.75
N ASN A 25 27.87 5.55 18.72
CA ASN A 25 28.28 4.17 18.47
C ASN A 25 27.12 3.25 18.08
N LEU A 26 25.91 3.47 18.59
CA LEU A 26 24.72 2.72 18.19
C LEU A 26 24.32 3.08 16.76
N LEU A 27 24.34 4.38 16.42
CA LEU A 27 24.16 4.88 15.06
C LEU A 27 25.25 4.35 14.15
N GLN A 28 26.52 4.34 14.54
CA GLN A 28 27.62 3.77 13.73
C GLN A 28 27.52 2.26 13.58
N LYS A 29 27.09 1.52 14.63
CA LYS A 29 26.82 0.08 14.55
C LYS A 29 25.59 -0.24 13.70
N GLN A 30 24.54 0.56 13.80
CA GLN A 30 23.34 0.45 12.96
C GLN A 30 23.65 0.86 11.51
N GLN A 31 24.51 1.86 11.30
CA GLN A 31 24.98 2.32 9.99
C GLN A 31 26.01 1.35 9.36
N GLN A 32 26.62 0.47 10.16
CA GLN A 32 27.36 -0.70 9.66
C GLN A 32 26.46 -1.91 9.34
N SER A 33 25.20 -1.93 9.81
CA SER A 33 24.20 -2.95 9.45
C SER A 33 23.19 -2.48 8.39
N ILE A 34 23.05 -1.17 8.18
CA ILE A 34 22.20 -0.54 7.16
C ILE A 34 23.07 -0.25 5.94
N VAL A 35 22.83 -0.94 4.83
CA VAL A 35 23.32 -0.52 3.51
C VAL A 35 22.11 -0.13 2.65
N ASP A 36 21.24 0.67 3.26
CA ASP A 36 20.11 1.34 2.63
C ASP A 36 20.49 2.82 2.56
N PHE A 37 20.85 3.29 1.37
CA PHE A 37 21.29 4.67 1.15
C PHE A 37 20.12 5.56 0.78
N GLN A 38 20.02 6.71 1.45
CA GLN A 38 19.08 7.77 1.11
C GLN A 38 19.82 9.00 0.58
N LEU A 39 19.35 9.51 -0.56
CA LEU A 39 19.96 10.62 -1.29
C LEU A 39 19.02 11.81 -1.23
N SER A 40 19.39 12.85 -0.49
CA SER A 40 18.70 14.14 -0.55
C SER A 40 19.67 15.26 -0.94
N HIS A 41 20.85 15.39 -0.30
CA HIS A 41 21.73 16.55 -0.54
C HIS A 41 23.24 16.23 -0.41
N GLY A 42 23.80 15.35 -1.27
CA GLY A 42 25.25 15.03 -1.27
C GLY A 42 25.75 14.34 -2.55
N ASN A 43 27.08 14.25 -2.73
CA ASN A 43 27.69 13.50 -3.84
C ASN A 43 27.50 11.99 -3.62
N PHE A 44 26.36 11.47 -4.08
CA PHE A 44 25.90 10.11 -3.88
C PHE A 44 26.82 9.02 -4.43
N GLN A 45 27.65 9.36 -5.43
CA GLN A 45 28.60 8.43 -6.03
C GLN A 45 29.63 7.92 -5.00
N GLN A 46 29.86 8.68 -3.93
CA GLN A 46 30.78 8.30 -2.84
C GLN A 46 30.19 7.28 -1.86
N LEU A 47 28.87 7.09 -1.87
CA LEU A 47 28.15 6.21 -0.96
C LEU A 47 27.78 4.86 -1.59
N VAL A 48 27.66 4.81 -2.92
CA VAL A 48 27.40 3.56 -3.63
C VAL A 48 28.66 2.68 -3.60
N THR A 49 28.53 1.49 -3.01
CA THR A 49 29.63 0.51 -2.92
C THR A 49 29.26 -0.75 -3.72
N PRO A 50 30.24 -1.60 -4.10
CA PRO A 50 29.94 -2.89 -4.72
C PRO A 50 29.05 -3.82 -3.87
N THR A 51 28.98 -3.58 -2.56
CA THR A 51 28.16 -4.34 -1.61
C THR A 51 26.76 -3.76 -1.38
N THR A 52 26.44 -2.61 -1.97
CA THR A 52 25.11 -2.00 -1.85
C THR A 52 24.04 -2.94 -2.41
N LYS A 53 23.04 -3.26 -1.58
CA LYS A 53 21.93 -4.14 -1.96
C LYS A 53 20.60 -3.40 -2.09
N ARG A 54 20.39 -2.32 -1.35
CA ARG A 54 19.15 -1.55 -1.37
C ARG A 54 19.43 -0.07 -1.55
N VAL A 55 18.62 0.59 -2.37
CA VAL A 55 18.74 2.02 -2.63
C VAL A 55 17.36 2.64 -2.67
N THR A 56 17.18 3.73 -1.92
CA THR A 56 16.01 4.60 -2.01
C THR A 56 16.48 5.98 -2.48
N ALA A 57 16.07 6.37 -3.68
CA ALA A 57 16.41 7.65 -4.28
C ALA A 57 15.19 8.57 -4.27
N GLY A 58 15.34 9.76 -3.68
CA GLY A 58 14.37 10.84 -3.85
C GLY A 58 14.87 11.82 -4.90
N VAL A 59 13.99 12.30 -5.77
CA VAL A 59 14.33 13.40 -6.69
C VAL A 59 14.02 14.71 -5.97
N CYS A 60 15.00 15.60 -5.85
CA CYS A 60 14.84 16.93 -5.25
C CYS A 60 15.52 18.00 -6.12
N GLY A 61 14.70 18.79 -6.84
CA GLY A 61 15.12 19.97 -7.61
C GLY A 61 15.53 19.72 -9.06
N ASP A 62 15.50 20.82 -9.84
CA ASP A 62 15.51 20.86 -11.31
C ASP A 62 16.66 20.09 -12.00
N GLY A 63 17.83 20.00 -11.36
CA GLY A 63 19.00 19.31 -11.94
C GLY A 63 19.01 17.78 -11.74
N GLN A 64 18.40 17.31 -10.65
CA GLN A 64 18.32 15.88 -10.34
C GLN A 64 17.21 15.17 -11.13
N GLU A 65 16.21 15.95 -11.53
CA GLU A 65 15.06 15.57 -12.36
C GLU A 65 15.42 15.04 -13.74
N ALA A 66 16.52 15.54 -14.32
CA ALA A 66 16.99 15.17 -15.65
C ALA A 66 18.16 14.17 -15.60
N PHE A 67 19.28 14.55 -14.97
CA PHE A 67 20.54 13.80 -15.08
C PHE A 67 20.91 12.98 -13.83
N GLY A 68 20.31 13.27 -12.67
CA GLY A 68 20.66 12.62 -11.40
C GLY A 68 20.46 11.10 -11.44
N LEU A 69 19.33 10.64 -12.00
CA LEU A 69 19.06 9.22 -12.16
C LEU A 69 20.02 8.53 -13.14
N VAL A 70 20.43 9.23 -14.21
CA VAL A 70 21.40 8.72 -15.19
C VAL A 70 22.76 8.51 -14.54
N GLU A 71 23.23 9.49 -13.76
CA GLU A 71 24.50 9.40 -13.03
C GLU A 71 24.44 8.33 -11.93
N LEU A 72 23.30 8.18 -11.26
CA LEU A 72 23.08 7.10 -10.30
C LEU A 72 23.17 5.73 -10.99
N ALA A 73 22.45 5.53 -12.09
CA ALA A 73 22.43 4.27 -12.85
C ALA A 73 23.84 3.80 -13.27
N LYS A 74 24.73 4.74 -13.62
CA LYS A 74 26.13 4.42 -13.99
C LYS A 74 26.92 3.79 -12.85
N THR A 75 26.60 4.08 -11.59
CA THR A 75 27.36 3.63 -10.42
C THR A 75 26.74 2.43 -9.69
N LEU A 76 25.44 2.17 -9.87
CA LEU A 76 24.74 1.12 -9.14
C LEU A 76 25.29 -0.30 -9.45
N PRO A 77 25.50 -1.14 -8.42
CA PRO A 77 25.66 -2.57 -8.58
C PRO A 77 24.29 -3.24 -8.87
N ARG A 78 24.26 -4.57 -8.91
CA ARG A 78 22.99 -5.32 -8.91
C ARG A 78 22.34 -5.19 -7.53
N LEU A 79 21.07 -4.80 -7.51
CA LEU A 79 20.33 -4.51 -6.28
C LEU A 79 19.33 -5.62 -5.95
N GLU A 80 19.08 -5.79 -4.66
CA GLU A 80 17.92 -6.49 -4.13
C GLU A 80 16.67 -5.61 -4.23
N LYS A 81 16.75 -4.34 -3.81
CA LYS A 81 15.64 -3.37 -3.88
C LYS A 81 16.11 -2.02 -4.42
N PHE A 82 15.32 -1.43 -5.30
CA PHE A 82 15.46 -0.04 -5.72
C PHE A 82 14.12 0.66 -5.60
N ALA A 83 14.06 1.71 -4.80
CA ALA A 83 12.90 2.57 -4.64
C ALA A 83 13.20 3.97 -5.19
N LEU A 84 12.30 4.50 -6.00
CA LEU A 84 12.37 5.86 -6.53
C LEU A 84 11.16 6.65 -6.06
N LEU A 85 11.42 7.77 -5.40
CA LEU A 85 10.43 8.64 -4.79
C LEU A 85 10.40 9.97 -5.57
N LEU A 86 9.25 10.27 -6.16
CA LEU A 86 9.01 11.42 -7.04
C LEU A 86 7.97 12.34 -6.41
N PRO A 87 8.37 13.37 -5.64
CA PRO A 87 7.42 14.25 -4.97
C PRO A 87 6.47 14.97 -5.95
N LYS A 88 5.31 15.41 -5.45
CA LYS A 88 4.21 15.98 -6.26
C LYS A 88 4.49 17.36 -6.86
N ASN A 89 5.58 18.02 -6.45
CA ASN A 89 5.77 19.47 -6.65
C ASN A 89 6.42 19.84 -7.99
N PHE A 90 6.46 18.93 -8.95
CA PHE A 90 7.20 19.11 -10.20
C PHE A 90 6.35 19.68 -11.34
N ASP A 91 7.01 20.35 -12.29
CA ASP A 91 6.40 20.65 -13.59
C ASP A 91 6.32 19.36 -14.42
N VAL A 92 5.13 18.78 -14.39
CA VAL A 92 4.77 17.55 -15.11
C VAL A 92 5.11 17.64 -16.59
N PHE A 93 4.85 18.77 -17.23
CA PHE A 93 5.03 18.90 -18.68
C PHE A 93 6.50 18.95 -19.06
N LEU A 94 7.33 19.58 -18.22
CA LEU A 94 8.78 19.61 -18.41
C LEU A 94 9.39 18.19 -18.29
N LEU A 95 8.99 17.44 -17.26
CA LEU A 95 9.45 16.06 -17.05
C LEU A 95 8.95 15.11 -18.14
N GLU A 96 7.69 15.26 -18.55
CA GLU A 96 7.10 14.51 -19.67
C GLU A 96 7.93 14.72 -20.95
N ASP A 97 8.23 15.98 -21.29
CA ASP A 97 8.99 16.32 -22.50
C ASP A 97 10.43 15.82 -22.44
N TYR A 98 11.09 15.98 -21.28
CA TYR A 98 12.45 15.50 -21.08
C TYR A 98 12.53 13.98 -21.28
N TRP A 99 11.75 13.21 -20.51
CA TRP A 99 11.85 11.76 -20.55
C TRP A 99 11.37 11.19 -21.88
N SER A 100 10.37 11.77 -22.53
CA SER A 100 9.89 11.31 -23.84
C SER A 100 10.87 11.56 -25.00
N ARG A 101 11.73 12.59 -24.92
CA ARG A 101 12.66 12.97 -25.99
C ARG A 101 14.08 12.47 -25.80
N CYS A 102 14.36 11.79 -24.69
CA CYS A 102 15.70 11.30 -24.35
C CYS A 102 16.15 10.13 -25.24
N SER A 103 17.38 10.20 -25.76
CA SER A 103 18.05 9.04 -26.38
C SER A 103 18.62 8.14 -25.28
N TYR A 104 17.82 7.18 -24.81
CA TYR A 104 18.19 6.33 -23.67
C TYR A 104 19.46 5.50 -23.91
N SER A 105 19.69 5.05 -25.14
CA SER A 105 20.93 4.33 -25.51
C SER A 105 22.17 5.19 -25.33
N THR A 106 22.05 6.50 -25.56
CA THR A 106 23.13 7.47 -25.35
C THR A 106 23.32 7.80 -23.87
N LEU A 107 22.22 8.03 -23.13
CA LEU A 107 22.28 8.45 -21.73
C LEU A 107 22.75 7.32 -20.80
N PHE A 108 22.22 6.12 -21.01
CA PHE A 108 22.52 4.95 -20.18
C PHE A 108 23.65 4.10 -20.76
N GLN A 109 24.20 4.42 -21.94
CA GLN A 109 25.33 3.71 -22.57
C GLN A 109 25.15 2.18 -22.59
N ASN A 110 23.93 1.71 -22.86
CA ASN A 110 23.53 0.29 -22.79
C ASN A 110 23.67 -0.38 -21.42
N LYS A 111 23.76 0.40 -20.33
CA LYS A 111 23.73 -0.09 -18.95
C LYS A 111 22.37 0.20 -18.33
N GLN A 112 21.59 -0.85 -18.09
CA GLN A 112 20.35 -0.77 -17.33
C GLN A 112 20.60 -0.97 -15.82
N ILE A 113 19.75 -0.37 -14.99
CA ILE A 113 19.66 -0.66 -13.56
C ILE A 113 19.10 -2.08 -13.39
N VAL A 114 19.79 -2.91 -12.61
CA VAL A 114 19.36 -4.29 -12.32
C VAL A 114 18.92 -4.35 -10.86
N SER A 115 17.63 -4.60 -10.63
CA SER A 115 17.07 -4.79 -9.30
C SER A 115 16.07 -5.95 -9.29
N ARG A 116 16.00 -6.68 -8.17
CA ARG A 116 14.97 -7.72 -7.97
C ARG A 116 13.62 -7.13 -7.57
N GLU A 117 13.63 -6.08 -6.78
CA GLU A 117 12.44 -5.35 -6.34
C GLU A 117 12.50 -3.90 -6.84
N LEU A 118 11.43 -3.45 -7.49
CA LEU A 118 11.27 -2.08 -7.94
C LEU A 118 10.06 -1.44 -7.25
N MET A 119 10.28 -0.27 -6.69
CA MET A 119 9.22 0.57 -6.13
C MET A 119 9.27 1.95 -6.76
N PHE A 120 8.13 2.42 -7.21
CA PHE A 120 7.94 3.80 -7.67
C PHE A 120 6.82 4.44 -6.86
N ASP A 121 7.08 5.64 -6.34
CA ASP A 121 6.17 6.34 -5.45
C ASP A 121 6.09 7.82 -5.81
N GLY A 122 4.87 8.33 -5.89
CA GLY A 122 4.55 9.72 -6.14
C GLY A 122 4.11 9.95 -7.59
N TYR A 123 4.52 11.08 -8.17
CA TYR A 123 4.06 11.48 -9.50
C TYR A 123 4.89 10.85 -10.61
N LEU A 124 4.28 10.02 -11.47
CA LEU A 124 4.95 9.25 -12.52
C LEU A 124 4.48 9.72 -13.91
N PRO A 125 5.19 10.66 -14.57
CA PRO A 125 4.79 11.16 -15.88
C PRO A 125 4.88 10.07 -16.95
N GLY A 126 4.01 10.12 -17.97
CA GLY A 126 3.91 9.10 -19.02
C GLY A 126 5.21 8.91 -19.81
N GLY A 127 5.96 9.99 -20.02
CA GLY A 127 7.28 9.97 -20.63
C GLY A 127 8.28 9.17 -19.79
N PHE A 128 8.23 9.30 -18.45
CA PHE A 128 9.05 8.49 -17.56
C PHE A 128 8.61 7.03 -17.56
N VAL A 129 7.30 6.75 -17.51
CA VAL A 129 6.78 5.37 -17.56
C VAL A 129 7.21 4.66 -18.85
N SER A 130 7.21 5.38 -19.97
CA SER A 130 7.70 4.90 -21.27
C SER A 130 9.21 4.64 -21.26
N ALA A 131 9.97 5.39 -20.45
CA ALA A 131 11.40 5.23 -20.31
C ALA A 131 11.80 4.02 -19.44
N ILE A 132 10.94 3.58 -18.50
CA ILE A 132 11.28 2.52 -17.52
C ILE A 132 11.90 1.27 -18.17
N PRO A 133 11.33 0.67 -19.24
CA PRO A 133 11.93 -0.50 -19.89
C PRO A 133 13.34 -0.26 -20.46
N HIS A 134 13.70 0.99 -20.75
CA HIS A 134 15.02 1.36 -21.24
C HIS A 134 16.01 1.64 -20.11
N ILE A 135 15.52 2.08 -18.95
CA ILE A 135 16.33 2.43 -17.78
C ILE A 135 16.62 1.19 -16.92
N PHE A 136 15.62 0.30 -16.77
CA PHE A 136 15.65 -0.85 -15.87
C PHE A 136 15.66 -2.15 -16.66
N ASN A 137 16.42 -3.13 -16.19
CA ASN A 137 16.36 -4.49 -16.71
C ASN A 137 15.19 -5.22 -16.04
N LEU A 138 14.04 -5.25 -16.73
CA LEU A 138 12.80 -5.77 -16.16
C LEU A 138 12.79 -7.30 -16.04
N SER A 139 13.68 -7.98 -16.77
CA SER A 139 13.79 -9.44 -16.71
C SER A 139 14.25 -9.98 -15.35
N HIS A 140 14.85 -9.14 -14.50
CA HIS A 140 15.26 -9.52 -13.14
C HIS A 140 14.19 -9.22 -12.07
N VAL A 141 13.15 -8.48 -12.42
CA VAL A 141 12.18 -7.96 -11.46
C VAL A 141 11.21 -9.06 -11.04
N THR A 142 11.16 -9.34 -9.74
CA THR A 142 10.21 -10.28 -9.14
C THR A 142 9.17 -9.60 -8.24
N ARG A 143 9.40 -8.36 -7.83
CA ARG A 143 8.45 -7.52 -7.09
C ARG A 143 8.38 -6.14 -7.73
N LEU A 144 7.17 -5.70 -8.06
CA LEU A 144 6.91 -4.35 -8.58
C LEU A 144 5.84 -3.69 -7.73
N SER A 145 6.17 -2.55 -7.13
CA SER A 145 5.26 -1.76 -6.32
C SER A 145 5.11 -0.35 -6.90
N LEU A 146 3.89 0.03 -7.24
CA LEU A 146 3.55 1.31 -7.87
C LEU A 146 2.57 2.05 -6.98
N TYR A 147 3.05 3.11 -6.32
CA TYR A 147 2.26 4.02 -5.50
C TYR A 147 2.14 5.36 -6.25
N ALA A 148 1.33 5.37 -7.31
CA ALA A 148 1.31 6.45 -8.28
C ALA A 148 0.17 7.44 -8.02
N ASP A 149 0.49 8.72 -7.91
CA ASP A 149 -0.51 9.81 -7.75
C ASP A 149 -1.15 10.23 -9.08
N ASN A 150 -0.66 9.73 -10.22
CA ASN A 150 -1.26 9.94 -11.54
C ASN A 150 -1.13 8.68 -12.44
N PHE A 151 -2.21 8.30 -13.12
CA PHE A 151 -2.42 7.02 -13.80
C PHE A 151 -3.03 7.18 -15.19
N TRP A 152 -2.41 8.01 -16.02
CA TRP A 152 -2.89 8.18 -17.40
C TRP A 152 -2.22 7.24 -18.40
N TYR A 153 -1.04 6.66 -18.11
CA TYR A 153 -0.29 5.93 -19.14
C TYR A 153 0.71 4.87 -18.63
N TRP A 154 0.25 3.62 -18.41
CA TRP A 154 1.07 2.49 -17.92
C TRP A 154 1.33 1.38 -18.92
N LYS A 155 0.62 1.42 -20.04
CA LYS A 155 0.73 0.44 -21.10
C LYS A 155 2.17 0.17 -21.54
N PRO A 156 3.07 1.16 -21.71
CA PRO A 156 4.46 0.87 -22.09
C PRO A 156 5.20 -0.03 -21.10
N LEU A 157 5.01 0.18 -19.80
CA LEU A 157 5.59 -0.68 -18.77
C LEU A 157 4.94 -2.06 -18.76
N PHE A 158 3.61 -2.11 -18.74
CA PHE A 158 2.88 -3.38 -18.59
C PHE A 158 3.04 -4.27 -19.82
N SER A 159 3.06 -3.69 -21.02
CA SER A 159 3.28 -4.40 -22.29
C SER A 159 4.72 -4.82 -22.54
N SER A 160 5.67 -4.43 -21.66
CA SER A 160 7.07 -4.84 -21.82
C SER A 160 7.22 -6.37 -21.75
N PRO A 161 7.82 -7.02 -22.76
CA PRO A 161 7.98 -8.47 -22.79
C PRO A 161 8.97 -8.99 -21.74
N GLU A 162 9.80 -8.10 -21.18
CA GLU A 162 10.77 -8.44 -20.14
C GLU A 162 10.14 -8.60 -18.75
N LEU A 163 9.00 -7.95 -18.50
CA LEU A 163 8.31 -7.99 -17.20
C LEU A 163 7.44 -9.25 -17.07
N ARG A 164 8.10 -10.41 -16.92
CA ARG A 164 7.47 -11.74 -16.95
C ARG A 164 7.80 -12.65 -15.76
N ASN A 165 8.54 -12.13 -14.77
CA ASN A 165 9.04 -12.88 -13.62
C ASN A 165 8.43 -12.41 -12.28
N LEU A 166 7.32 -11.67 -12.33
CA LEU A 166 6.68 -11.14 -11.13
C LEU A 166 6.12 -12.26 -10.25
N THR A 167 6.40 -12.12 -8.96
CA THR A 167 5.83 -12.90 -7.86
C THR A 167 4.98 -12.03 -6.94
N HIS A 168 5.26 -10.73 -6.90
CA HIS A 168 4.55 -9.72 -6.13
C HIS A 168 4.26 -8.51 -6.99
N PHE A 169 3.02 -8.04 -6.93
CA PHE A 169 2.60 -6.85 -7.65
C PHE A 169 1.66 -6.01 -6.77
N ASP A 170 2.12 -4.82 -6.41
CA ASP A 170 1.38 -3.86 -5.59
C ASP A 170 1.07 -2.64 -6.45
N PHE A 171 -0.20 -2.27 -6.53
CA PHE A 171 -0.67 -1.15 -7.33
C PHE A 171 -1.65 -0.30 -6.53
N HIS A 172 -1.26 0.93 -6.22
CA HIS A 172 -2.08 1.91 -5.52
C HIS A 172 -2.12 3.22 -6.30
N SER A 173 -3.32 3.68 -6.63
CA SER A 173 -3.49 4.94 -7.35
C SER A 173 -4.85 5.58 -7.08
N PRO A 174 -4.93 6.90 -6.91
CA PRO A 174 -6.18 7.63 -6.75
C PRO A 174 -6.91 7.85 -8.09
N ASP A 175 -6.49 7.22 -9.19
CA ASP A 175 -7.15 7.37 -10.49
C ASP A 175 -8.28 6.37 -10.70
N SER A 176 -9.12 6.67 -11.69
CA SER A 176 -10.22 5.81 -12.10
C SER A 176 -9.72 4.52 -12.74
N PHE A 177 -10.26 3.40 -12.30
CA PHE A 177 -10.17 2.11 -12.98
C PHE A 177 -11.29 1.99 -14.02
N ASP A 178 -10.96 1.46 -15.19
CA ASP A 178 -11.87 1.29 -16.34
C ASP A 178 -11.52 0.01 -17.13
N ASP A 179 -12.36 -0.34 -18.10
CA ASP A 179 -12.19 -1.56 -18.91
C ASP A 179 -10.89 -1.58 -19.73
N ARG A 180 -10.31 -0.42 -20.06
CA ARG A 180 -9.03 -0.40 -20.80
C ARG A 180 -7.88 -0.79 -19.88
N LYS A 181 -7.90 -0.25 -18.66
CA LYS A 181 -6.92 -0.57 -17.63
C LYS A 181 -7.04 -2.04 -17.21
N SER A 182 -8.26 -2.57 -17.10
CA SER A 182 -8.46 -3.99 -16.77
C SER A 182 -7.80 -4.92 -17.80
N MET A 183 -7.90 -4.61 -19.11
CA MET A 183 -7.18 -5.35 -20.16
C MET A 183 -5.65 -5.26 -20.00
N ASP A 184 -5.11 -4.09 -19.67
CA ASP A 184 -3.65 -3.94 -19.47
C ASP A 184 -3.15 -4.79 -18.27
N PHE A 185 -3.95 -4.91 -17.20
CA PHE A 185 -3.65 -5.80 -16.06
C PHE A 185 -3.80 -7.28 -16.42
N GLU A 186 -4.88 -7.65 -17.13
CA GLU A 186 -5.10 -9.03 -17.59
C GLU A 186 -3.93 -9.52 -18.43
N ASP A 187 -3.46 -8.69 -19.35
CA ASP A 187 -2.28 -8.94 -20.19
C ASP A 187 -1.02 -9.17 -19.33
N LEU A 188 -0.78 -8.29 -18.35
CA LEU A 188 0.36 -8.40 -17.44
C LEU A 188 0.31 -9.70 -16.64
N PHE A 189 -0.84 -10.04 -16.09
CA PHE A 189 -1.02 -11.22 -15.23
C PHE A 189 -0.98 -12.53 -16.02
N THR A 190 -1.50 -12.52 -17.26
CA THR A 190 -1.36 -13.64 -18.19
C THR A 190 0.12 -13.96 -18.49
N ARG A 191 0.98 -12.93 -18.58
CA ARG A 191 2.43 -13.12 -18.72
C ARG A 191 3.12 -13.56 -17.43
N ASN A 192 2.56 -13.27 -16.26
CA ASN A 192 3.15 -13.49 -14.94
C ASN A 192 2.41 -14.58 -14.15
N GLN A 193 2.32 -15.79 -14.70
CA GLN A 193 1.62 -16.94 -14.09
C GLN A 193 2.21 -17.45 -12.76
N ASN A 194 3.38 -16.93 -12.36
CA ASN A 194 4.00 -17.22 -11.07
C ASN A 194 3.68 -16.16 -10.00
N LEU A 195 2.83 -15.18 -10.30
CA LEU A 195 2.40 -14.18 -9.34
C LEU A 195 1.69 -14.84 -8.14
N GLN A 196 2.17 -14.54 -6.94
CA GLN A 196 1.66 -15.08 -5.68
C GLN A 196 0.97 -14.01 -4.84
N HIS A 197 1.36 -12.74 -5.01
CA HIS A 197 0.84 -11.61 -4.26
C HIS A 197 0.34 -10.53 -5.21
N LEU A 198 -0.93 -10.16 -5.06
CA LEU A 198 -1.57 -9.09 -5.81
C LEU A 198 -2.28 -8.14 -4.86
N SER A 199 -1.91 -6.86 -4.92
CA SER A 199 -2.62 -5.78 -4.21
C SER A 199 -3.05 -4.70 -5.20
N LEU A 200 -4.35 -4.48 -5.35
CA LEU A 200 -4.94 -3.49 -6.24
C LEU A 200 -5.84 -2.55 -5.46
N HIS A 201 -5.40 -1.31 -5.32
CA HIS A 201 -6.04 -0.27 -4.53
C HIS A 201 -6.26 0.95 -5.41
N MET A 202 -7.43 1.05 -6.03
CA MET A 202 -7.73 2.10 -7.02
C MET A 202 -9.16 2.61 -6.89
N ARG A 203 -9.47 3.80 -7.42
CA ARG A 203 -10.87 4.25 -7.50
C ARG A 203 -11.61 3.47 -8.58
N PHE A 204 -12.89 3.19 -8.33
CA PHE A 204 -13.76 2.55 -9.29
C PHE A 204 -13.35 1.13 -9.67
N LEU A 205 -12.58 0.41 -8.82
CA LEU A 205 -12.35 -1.02 -9.04
C LEU A 205 -13.67 -1.81 -9.15
N LYS A 206 -14.72 -1.35 -8.46
CA LYS A 206 -16.05 -1.98 -8.49
C LYS A 206 -16.80 -1.85 -9.81
N THR A 207 -16.40 -0.92 -10.69
CA THR A 207 -17.11 -0.71 -11.96
C THR A 207 -16.79 -1.78 -12.98
N VAL A 208 -15.66 -2.46 -12.80
CA VAL A 208 -15.25 -3.61 -13.62
C VAL A 208 -15.63 -4.90 -12.90
N PRO A 209 -16.48 -5.75 -13.49
CA PRO A 209 -16.91 -7.00 -12.90
C PRO A 209 -15.73 -7.93 -12.54
N LEU A 210 -15.87 -8.61 -11.41
CA LEU A 210 -14.90 -9.60 -10.92
C LEU A 210 -15.33 -11.03 -11.27
N GLU A 211 -16.61 -11.25 -11.52
CA GLU A 211 -17.16 -12.50 -12.00
C GLU A 211 -16.94 -12.68 -13.52
N PRO A 212 -16.78 -13.93 -14.01
CA PRO A 212 -16.81 -14.21 -15.44
C PRO A 212 -18.17 -13.82 -16.02
N MET A 213 -18.17 -13.12 -17.15
CA MET A 213 -19.38 -12.71 -17.87
C MET A 213 -19.50 -13.45 -19.20
N LEU A 214 -20.72 -13.74 -19.62
CA LEU A 214 -20.98 -14.22 -20.99
C LEU A 214 -21.04 -13.02 -21.93
N ALA A 215 -20.23 -13.06 -22.99
CA ALA A 215 -20.30 -12.14 -24.11
C ALA A 215 -21.45 -12.50 -25.06
N ASP A 216 -21.83 -11.53 -25.90
CA ASP A 216 -22.90 -11.69 -26.90
C ASP A 216 -22.60 -12.79 -27.94
N ASP A 217 -21.33 -13.10 -28.17
CA ASP A 217 -20.87 -14.16 -29.07
C ASP A 217 -20.80 -15.55 -28.39
N GLY A 218 -21.21 -15.64 -27.13
CA GLY A 218 -21.16 -16.86 -26.32
C GLY A 218 -19.78 -17.16 -25.69
N SER A 219 -18.77 -16.31 -25.91
CA SER A 219 -17.49 -16.42 -25.21
C SER A 219 -17.61 -15.94 -23.76
N THR A 220 -16.66 -16.31 -22.90
CA THR A 220 -16.61 -15.85 -21.50
C THR A 220 -15.55 -14.76 -21.38
N ILE A 221 -15.96 -13.57 -20.94
CA ILE A 221 -15.06 -12.48 -20.56
C ILE A 221 -14.68 -12.74 -19.10
N ASN A 222 -13.42 -13.08 -18.91
CA ASN A 222 -12.87 -13.25 -17.57
C ASN A 222 -12.45 -11.89 -17.03
N SER A 223 -12.69 -11.65 -15.74
CA SER A 223 -12.08 -10.52 -15.03
C SER A 223 -10.55 -10.59 -15.03
N TYR A 224 -9.92 -9.43 -14.83
CA TYR A 224 -8.48 -9.24 -14.87
C TYR A 224 -7.70 -10.13 -13.90
N ILE A 225 -8.29 -10.57 -12.78
CA ILE A 225 -7.61 -11.44 -11.79
C ILE A 225 -7.65 -12.94 -12.12
N TRP A 226 -8.48 -13.40 -13.06
CA TRP A 226 -8.72 -14.83 -13.27
C TRP A 226 -7.54 -15.59 -13.85
N SER A 227 -6.70 -14.91 -14.62
CA SER A 227 -5.45 -15.48 -15.15
C SER A 227 -4.47 -15.89 -14.04
N LEU A 228 -4.70 -15.49 -12.79
CA LEU A 228 -3.89 -15.83 -11.62
C LEU A 228 -4.40 -17.04 -10.84
N CYS A 229 -5.59 -17.56 -11.21
CA CYS A 229 -6.16 -18.74 -10.56
C CYS A 229 -5.40 -20.01 -10.97
N PRO A 230 -5.20 -20.99 -10.05
CA PRO A 230 -5.58 -21.00 -8.63
C PRO A 230 -4.41 -20.69 -7.68
N ARG A 231 -3.29 -20.15 -8.16
CA ARG A 231 -1.99 -20.15 -7.44
C ARG A 231 -1.79 -18.97 -6.50
N LEU A 232 -2.64 -17.96 -6.60
CA LEU A 232 -2.50 -16.72 -5.83
C LEU A 232 -2.61 -17.01 -4.32
N LYS A 233 -1.63 -16.54 -3.56
CA LYS A 233 -1.55 -16.71 -2.10
C LYS A 233 -2.04 -15.49 -1.34
N SER A 234 -1.86 -14.30 -1.90
CA SER A 234 -2.31 -13.05 -1.32
C SER A 234 -3.06 -12.23 -2.36
N LEU A 235 -4.28 -11.84 -2.02
CA LEU A 235 -5.10 -10.94 -2.82
C LEU A 235 -5.58 -9.80 -1.94
N SER A 236 -5.41 -8.56 -2.40
CA SER A 236 -5.98 -7.39 -1.74
C SER A 236 -6.66 -6.51 -2.77
N LEU A 237 -7.96 -6.30 -2.60
CA LEU A 237 -8.80 -5.50 -3.48
C LEU A 237 -9.45 -4.38 -2.67
N PHE A 238 -9.11 -3.13 -2.99
CA PHE A 238 -9.61 -1.97 -2.26
C PHE A 238 -10.05 -0.86 -3.21
N ASP A 239 -11.37 -0.71 -3.40
CA ASP A 239 -11.91 0.45 -4.12
C ASP A 239 -11.77 1.70 -3.25
N LEU A 240 -11.00 2.69 -3.71
CA LEU A 240 -10.77 3.95 -3.00
C LEU A 240 -12.01 4.86 -2.98
N TRP A 241 -13.03 4.61 -3.82
CA TRP A 241 -14.25 5.42 -3.85
C TRP A 241 -15.15 5.13 -2.63
N SER A 242 -15.27 6.11 -1.73
CA SER A 242 -15.97 5.96 -0.45
C SER A 242 -17.39 6.55 -0.38
N VAL A 243 -17.87 7.17 -1.46
CA VAL A 243 -19.08 8.00 -1.41
C VAL A 243 -20.25 7.27 -2.06
N GLU A 244 -20.88 6.36 -1.33
CA GLU A 244 -22.19 5.84 -1.70
C GLU A 244 -23.20 6.07 -0.58
N LYS A 245 -24.35 6.67 -0.92
CA LYS A 245 -25.48 6.88 0.00
C LYS A 245 -26.21 5.57 0.36
N ARG A 246 -25.87 4.46 -0.30
CA ARG A 246 -26.43 3.11 -0.09
C ARG A 246 -25.32 2.16 0.35
N VAL A 247 -25.70 1.06 0.99
CA VAL A 247 -24.74 0.00 1.33
C VAL A 247 -24.21 -0.58 0.03
N ALA A 248 -22.93 -0.35 -0.24
CA ALA A 248 -22.26 -0.88 -1.42
C ALA A 248 -21.15 -1.81 -0.96
N TYR A 249 -21.09 -2.97 -1.60
CA TYR A 249 -20.15 -4.03 -1.29
C TYR A 249 -19.21 -4.17 -2.47
N PHE A 250 -17.92 -3.99 -2.22
CA PHE A 250 -16.91 -4.40 -3.18
C PHE A 250 -15.87 -5.29 -2.48
N PRO A 251 -15.67 -6.53 -2.97
CA PRO A 251 -16.44 -7.22 -4.02
C PRO A 251 -17.92 -7.43 -3.63
N SER A 252 -18.78 -7.65 -4.64
CA SER A 252 -20.16 -8.11 -4.40
C SER A 252 -20.15 -9.50 -3.76
N ILE A 253 -21.24 -9.93 -3.11
CA ILE A 253 -21.30 -11.28 -2.50
C ILE A 253 -21.09 -12.37 -3.56
N ALA A 254 -21.62 -12.21 -4.78
CA ALA A 254 -21.46 -13.17 -5.86
C ALA A 254 -20.00 -13.24 -6.34
N SER A 255 -19.36 -12.08 -6.52
CA SER A 255 -17.95 -11.99 -6.90
C SER A 255 -17.04 -12.56 -5.82
N LEU A 256 -17.34 -12.28 -4.55
CA LEU A 256 -16.62 -12.82 -3.40
C LEU A 256 -16.76 -14.34 -3.32
N ASP A 257 -17.96 -14.88 -3.60
CA ASP A 257 -18.18 -16.32 -3.67
C ASP A 257 -17.36 -16.98 -4.79
N ALA A 258 -17.35 -16.38 -5.98
CA ALA A 258 -16.54 -16.85 -7.10
C ALA A 258 -15.04 -16.85 -6.76
N ILE A 259 -14.52 -15.75 -6.20
CA ILE A 259 -13.14 -15.65 -5.71
C ILE A 259 -12.84 -16.76 -4.70
N CYS A 260 -13.71 -16.97 -3.71
CA CYS A 260 -13.48 -17.95 -2.66
C CYS A 260 -13.60 -19.41 -3.14
N ASN A 261 -14.31 -19.66 -4.25
CA ASN A 261 -14.38 -20.99 -4.88
C ASN A 261 -13.11 -21.31 -5.66
N GLU A 262 -12.51 -20.33 -6.30
CA GLU A 262 -11.51 -20.54 -7.35
C GLU A 262 -10.08 -20.22 -6.90
N LEU A 263 -9.93 -19.29 -5.95
CA LEU A 263 -8.66 -18.94 -5.32
C LEU A 263 -8.47 -19.66 -3.98
N GLY A 264 -8.64 -20.99 -3.98
CA GLY A 264 -8.53 -21.82 -2.78
C GLY A 264 -7.13 -21.84 -2.11
N ALA A 265 -6.09 -21.38 -2.81
CA ALA A 265 -4.72 -21.27 -2.29
C ALA A 265 -4.47 -19.98 -1.48
N LEU A 266 -5.45 -19.08 -1.37
CA LEU A 266 -5.29 -17.84 -0.62
C LEU A 266 -4.95 -18.11 0.84
N GLU A 267 -3.79 -17.61 1.25
CA GLU A 267 -3.31 -17.54 2.62
C GLU A 267 -3.63 -16.17 3.22
N GLN A 268 -3.83 -15.14 2.39
CA GLN A 268 -4.08 -13.77 2.80
C GLN A 268 -5.14 -13.12 1.91
N PHE A 269 -6.09 -12.40 2.52
CA PHE A 269 -7.15 -11.73 1.78
C PHE A 269 -7.44 -10.34 2.35
N GLY A 270 -7.40 -9.32 1.50
CA GLY A 270 -7.68 -7.93 1.83
C GLY A 270 -8.92 -7.42 1.11
N LEU A 271 -9.88 -6.88 1.88
CA LEU A 271 -11.19 -6.44 1.39
C LEU A 271 -11.63 -5.16 2.09
N ARG A 272 -12.44 -4.33 1.43
CA ARG A 272 -13.13 -3.22 2.09
C ARG A 272 -14.26 -3.72 2.98
N VAL A 273 -14.40 -3.13 4.18
CA VAL A 273 -15.56 -3.34 5.06
C VAL A 273 -16.81 -2.72 4.42
N ALA A 274 -17.96 -3.38 4.54
CA ALA A 274 -19.24 -2.78 4.19
C ALA A 274 -19.49 -1.48 4.96
N GLU A 275 -19.69 -0.38 4.24
CA GLU A 275 -19.96 0.95 4.79
C GLU A 275 -21.26 1.53 4.21
N ILE A 276 -21.94 2.40 4.96
CA ILE A 276 -23.08 3.21 4.48
C ILE A 276 -22.67 4.68 4.57
N GLY A 277 -22.75 5.43 3.47
CA GLY A 277 -22.30 6.83 3.45
C GLY A 277 -20.81 6.97 3.76
N GLY A 278 -20.03 5.91 3.53
CA GLY A 278 -18.61 5.83 3.87
C GLY A 278 -18.31 5.73 5.37
N CYS A 279 -19.31 5.46 6.24
CA CYS A 279 -19.15 5.35 7.69
C CYS A 279 -19.44 3.92 8.19
N LEU A 280 -18.94 3.58 9.38
CA LEU A 280 -19.28 2.35 10.08
C LEU A 280 -20.77 2.32 10.41
N LEU A 281 -21.36 1.13 10.33
CA LEU A 281 -22.71 0.88 10.82
C LEU A 281 -22.80 1.19 12.32
N ALA A 282 -23.72 2.08 12.68
CA ALA A 282 -23.86 2.57 14.04
C ALA A 282 -24.26 1.46 15.03
N ASP A 283 -25.10 0.52 14.62
CA ASP A 283 -25.67 -0.51 15.47
C ASP A 283 -24.86 -1.82 15.45
N ALA A 284 -24.75 -2.50 16.60
CA ALA A 284 -23.98 -3.74 16.73
C ALA A 284 -24.63 -4.93 15.99
N HIS A 285 -25.96 -5.01 15.98
CA HIS A 285 -26.70 -6.02 15.22
C HIS A 285 -26.54 -5.82 13.71
N ASP A 286 -26.59 -4.56 13.25
CA ASP A 286 -26.32 -4.22 11.85
C ASP A 286 -24.89 -4.58 11.46
N ARG A 287 -23.89 -4.25 12.29
CA ARG A 287 -22.49 -4.63 12.05
C ARG A 287 -22.33 -6.14 11.89
N GLN A 288 -22.93 -6.92 12.78
CA GLN A 288 -22.91 -8.38 12.67
C GLN A 288 -23.58 -8.87 11.38
N LYS A 289 -24.77 -8.34 11.06
CA LYS A 289 -25.56 -8.77 9.91
C LYS A 289 -24.87 -8.45 8.58
N TYR A 290 -24.34 -7.25 8.43
CA TYR A 290 -23.80 -6.77 7.16
C TYR A 290 -22.32 -7.12 6.98
N VAL A 291 -21.48 -6.98 8.02
CA VAL A 291 -20.05 -7.33 7.91
C VAL A 291 -19.87 -8.83 7.87
N LEU A 292 -20.28 -9.57 8.91
CA LEU A 292 -20.11 -11.04 8.93
C LEU A 292 -20.97 -11.71 7.85
N GLY A 293 -22.14 -11.15 7.54
CA GLY A 293 -22.99 -11.64 6.45
C GLY A 293 -22.30 -11.58 5.09
N GLN A 294 -21.62 -10.47 4.77
CA GLN A 294 -20.84 -10.34 3.55
C GLN A 294 -19.63 -11.28 3.54
N LEU A 295 -18.97 -11.47 4.67
CA LEU A 295 -17.76 -12.32 4.75
C LEU A 295 -18.05 -13.82 4.72
N LYS A 296 -19.31 -14.27 4.71
CA LYS A 296 -19.68 -15.69 4.70
C LYS A 296 -18.91 -16.55 3.68
N PRO A 297 -18.69 -16.13 2.41
CA PRO A 297 -17.99 -16.95 1.44
C PRO A 297 -16.53 -17.26 1.82
N ILE A 298 -15.89 -16.44 2.65
CA ILE A 298 -14.51 -16.66 3.14
C ILE A 298 -14.36 -17.99 3.88
N GLY A 299 -15.44 -18.54 4.44
CA GLY A 299 -15.44 -19.87 5.06
C GLY A 299 -15.04 -21.02 4.10
N LYS A 300 -14.98 -20.76 2.79
CA LYS A 300 -14.49 -21.71 1.78
C LYS A 300 -12.96 -21.72 1.65
N LEU A 301 -12.28 -20.63 2.03
CA LEU A 301 -10.83 -20.48 1.95
C LEU A 301 -10.15 -21.21 3.11
N LYS A 302 -9.85 -22.50 2.94
CA LYS A 302 -9.28 -23.35 4.01
C LYS A 302 -7.86 -22.96 4.41
N ASN A 303 -7.10 -22.36 3.51
CA ASN A 303 -5.71 -21.98 3.73
C ASN A 303 -5.56 -20.56 4.27
N LEU A 304 -6.65 -19.80 4.44
CA LEU A 304 -6.59 -18.39 4.83
C LEU A 304 -6.04 -18.26 6.26
N LYS A 305 -4.91 -17.57 6.39
CA LYS A 305 -4.21 -17.28 7.65
C LYS A 305 -4.39 -15.84 8.11
N MET A 306 -4.55 -14.91 7.17
CA MET A 306 -4.70 -13.47 7.42
C MET A 306 -5.89 -12.88 6.67
N LEU A 307 -6.72 -12.11 7.39
CA LEU A 307 -7.77 -11.29 6.79
C LEU A 307 -7.47 -9.82 7.09
N HIS A 308 -7.44 -8.98 6.06
CA HIS A 308 -7.39 -7.52 6.21
C HIS A 308 -8.73 -6.92 5.79
N LEU A 309 -9.40 -6.28 6.74
CA LEU A 309 -10.61 -5.50 6.56
C LEU A 309 -10.30 -4.00 6.55
N TYR A 310 -10.24 -3.41 5.36
CA TYR A 310 -9.99 -1.98 5.17
C TYR A 310 -11.22 -1.16 5.51
N GLN A 311 -11.05 -0.21 6.42
CA GLN A 311 -12.09 0.74 6.81
C GLN A 311 -11.46 2.12 6.98
N ASP A 312 -12.04 3.14 6.35
CA ASP A 312 -11.49 4.50 6.39
C ASP A 312 -12.19 5.37 7.43
N ARG A 313 -13.53 5.39 7.44
CA ARG A 313 -14.31 6.28 8.32
C ARG A 313 -15.16 5.49 9.30
N LEU A 314 -15.16 5.96 10.54
CA LEU A 314 -16.04 5.51 11.58
C LEU A 314 -17.40 6.20 11.47
N ARG A 315 -17.40 7.55 11.46
CA ARG A 315 -18.61 8.38 11.35
C ARG A 315 -18.27 9.81 10.96
N ILE A 316 -19.30 10.55 10.56
CA ILE A 316 -19.29 12.01 10.63
C ILE A 316 -19.52 12.39 12.12
N ILE A 317 -18.64 13.20 12.69
CA ILE A 317 -18.69 13.68 14.07
C ILE A 317 -19.88 14.64 14.18
N ASP A 318 -20.87 14.19 14.94
CA ASP A 318 -21.92 15.04 15.50
C ASP A 318 -21.42 15.55 16.86
N PRO A 319 -21.24 16.87 17.06
CA PRO A 319 -20.73 17.43 18.31
C PRO A 319 -21.64 17.13 19.52
N ASP A 320 -22.90 16.79 19.29
CA ASP A 320 -23.87 16.45 20.34
C ASP A 320 -23.82 14.96 20.75
N GLN A 321 -23.01 14.15 20.08
CA GLN A 321 -22.88 12.71 20.38
C GLN A 321 -21.54 12.37 21.04
N PRO A 322 -21.55 11.54 22.11
CA PRO A 322 -20.32 11.10 22.77
C PRO A 322 -19.41 10.34 21.79
N ARG A 323 -18.10 10.41 22.04
CA ARG A 323 -17.11 9.62 21.30
C ARG A 323 -17.36 8.12 21.53
N ARG A 324 -17.19 7.32 20.47
CA ARG A 324 -17.34 5.86 20.55
C ARG A 324 -16.05 5.21 21.02
N GLU A 325 -16.16 4.10 21.74
CA GLU A 325 -15.01 3.24 22.07
C GLU A 325 -14.69 2.30 20.89
N VAL A 326 -14.13 2.85 19.81
CA VAL A 326 -13.82 2.14 18.56
C VAL A 326 -12.99 0.88 18.78
N GLU A 327 -12.03 0.94 19.69
CA GLU A 327 -11.15 -0.21 20.01
C GLU A 327 -11.95 -1.36 20.63
N ALA A 328 -12.81 -1.08 21.60
CA ALA A 328 -13.64 -2.10 22.24
C ALA A 328 -14.65 -2.72 21.26
N GLU A 329 -15.27 -1.88 20.43
CA GLU A 329 -16.21 -2.34 19.40
C GLU A 329 -15.54 -3.22 18.34
N THR A 330 -14.36 -2.81 17.86
CA THR A 330 -13.61 -3.57 16.85
C THR A 330 -13.05 -4.87 17.42
N GLN A 331 -12.60 -4.85 18.67
CA GLN A 331 -12.16 -6.03 19.43
C GLN A 331 -13.30 -7.06 19.60
N GLN A 332 -14.52 -6.60 19.88
CA GLN A 332 -15.69 -7.48 19.96
C GLN A 332 -15.98 -8.14 18.61
N LEU A 333 -15.99 -7.36 17.53
CA LEU A 333 -16.20 -7.87 16.17
C LEU A 333 -15.10 -8.84 15.74
N ALA A 334 -13.85 -8.54 16.08
CA ALA A 334 -12.71 -9.42 15.82
C ALA A 334 -12.88 -10.77 16.52
N THR A 335 -13.34 -10.75 17.78
CA THR A 335 -13.63 -11.98 18.53
C THR A 335 -14.75 -12.79 17.87
N MET A 336 -15.87 -12.15 17.53
CA MET A 336 -16.99 -12.81 16.85
C MET A 336 -16.59 -13.37 15.48
N LEU A 337 -15.74 -12.67 14.74
CA LEU A 337 -15.21 -13.12 13.46
C LEU A 337 -14.36 -14.37 13.65
N PHE A 338 -13.44 -14.40 14.61
CA PHE A 338 -12.63 -15.58 14.88
C PHE A 338 -13.47 -16.76 15.39
N GLU A 339 -14.49 -16.51 16.22
CA GLU A 339 -15.44 -17.54 16.67
C GLU A 339 -16.18 -18.17 15.49
N TRP A 340 -16.75 -17.33 14.62
CA TRP A 340 -17.43 -17.78 13.40
C TRP A 340 -16.47 -18.54 12.47
N ALA A 341 -15.28 -17.97 12.23
CA ALA A 341 -14.30 -18.52 11.31
C ALA A 341 -13.69 -19.83 11.84
N HIS A 342 -13.58 -20.04 13.15
CA HIS A 342 -12.92 -21.24 13.68
C HIS A 342 -13.50 -22.56 13.17
N ALA A 343 -14.81 -22.63 12.91
CA ALA A 343 -15.45 -23.83 12.37
C ALA A 343 -15.25 -23.99 10.85
N LEU A 344 -15.12 -22.89 10.11
CA LEU A 344 -15.16 -22.90 8.63
C LEU A 344 -13.78 -22.68 8.01
N CYS A 345 -12.99 -21.79 8.59
CA CYS A 345 -11.63 -21.42 8.23
C CYS A 345 -10.73 -21.48 9.49
N PRO A 346 -10.35 -22.70 9.93
CA PRO A 346 -9.67 -22.89 11.21
C PRO A 346 -8.27 -22.25 11.24
N ASP A 347 -7.60 -22.16 10.09
CA ASP A 347 -6.24 -21.64 9.94
C ASP A 347 -6.13 -20.11 9.99
N LEU A 348 -7.26 -19.39 10.03
CA LEU A 348 -7.28 -17.95 10.20
C LEU A 348 -6.72 -17.60 11.58
N LYS A 349 -5.58 -16.89 11.60
CA LYS A 349 -4.84 -16.51 12.82
C LYS A 349 -4.77 -15.02 13.03
N VAL A 350 -4.71 -14.24 11.96
CA VAL A 350 -4.49 -12.79 12.02
C VAL A 350 -5.66 -12.05 11.37
N LEU A 351 -6.13 -11.01 12.07
CA LEU A 351 -7.08 -10.04 11.54
C LEU A 351 -6.45 -8.65 11.64
N ILE A 352 -6.47 -7.92 10.53
CA ILE A 352 -6.08 -6.52 10.46
C ILE A 352 -7.34 -5.73 10.14
N TRP A 353 -7.64 -4.72 10.94
CA TRP A 353 -8.84 -3.90 10.79
C TRP A 353 -8.49 -2.44 10.66
N GLY A 354 -9.13 -1.72 9.75
CA GLY A 354 -8.92 -0.29 9.54
C GLY A 354 -7.86 0.02 8.49
N ARG A 355 -7.58 1.31 8.33
CA ARG A 355 -6.56 1.84 7.41
C ARG A 355 -5.46 2.50 8.24
N PHE A 356 -4.22 2.32 7.81
CA PHE A 356 -3.11 3.05 8.40
C PHE A 356 -3.16 4.48 7.88
N THR A 357 -3.79 5.40 8.61
CA THR A 357 -3.72 6.84 8.34
C THR A 357 -3.27 7.56 9.61
N GLU A 358 -1.97 7.82 9.74
CA GLU A 358 -1.47 8.73 10.78
C GLU A 358 -1.58 10.21 10.35
N THR A 359 -1.67 10.49 9.04
CA THR A 359 -1.77 11.84 8.47
C THR A 359 -2.70 11.85 7.24
N LEU A 360 -3.45 12.94 7.07
CA LEU A 360 -4.23 13.22 5.86
C LEU A 360 -3.29 13.41 4.68
N ASP A 361 -3.57 12.78 3.54
CA ASP A 361 -3.11 13.33 2.26
C ASP A 361 -4.21 14.28 1.76
N ASN A 362 -3.99 15.59 1.89
CA ASN A 362 -4.96 16.64 1.56
C ASN A 362 -5.39 16.59 0.09
N ASP A 363 -4.60 15.98 -0.79
CA ASP A 363 -4.84 15.97 -2.24
C ASP A 363 -5.86 14.91 -2.69
N VAL A 364 -5.95 13.78 -1.98
CA VAL A 364 -7.05 12.81 -2.21
C VAL A 364 -8.36 13.39 -1.69
N TYR A 365 -8.28 14.23 -0.65
CA TYR A 365 -9.41 14.94 -0.09
C TYR A 365 -9.91 16.04 -1.04
N SER A 366 -9.02 16.84 -1.64
CA SER A 366 -9.40 17.89 -2.60
C SER A 366 -10.05 17.31 -3.87
N LEU A 367 -9.56 16.16 -4.38
CA LEU A 367 -10.18 15.46 -5.51
C LEU A 367 -11.53 14.81 -5.19
N LEU A 368 -11.77 14.47 -3.91
CA LEU A 368 -13.08 14.00 -3.43
C LEU A 368 -14.01 15.20 -3.14
N GLU A 369 -13.48 16.31 -2.65
CA GLU A 369 -14.18 17.59 -2.45
C GLU A 369 -14.69 18.16 -3.77
N ASP A 370 -13.88 18.21 -4.83
CA ASP A 370 -14.27 18.72 -6.15
C ASP A 370 -15.48 17.99 -6.78
N GLN A 371 -15.71 16.73 -6.41
CA GLN A 371 -16.89 15.98 -6.83
C GLN A 371 -18.07 16.11 -5.84
N LEU A 372 -17.79 16.24 -4.54
CA LEU A 372 -18.79 16.50 -3.51
C LEU A 372 -19.37 17.93 -3.58
N GLU A 373 -18.59 18.90 -4.07
CA GLU A 373 -19.02 20.26 -4.42
C GLU A 373 -20.11 20.24 -5.50
N ARG A 374 -19.98 19.36 -6.50
CA ARG A 374 -20.97 19.21 -7.58
C ARG A 374 -22.27 18.56 -7.10
N GLU A 375 -22.23 17.79 -6.01
CA GLU A 375 -23.41 17.17 -5.39
C GLU A 375 -23.99 17.97 -4.20
N GLY A 376 -23.50 19.18 -3.94
CA GLY A 376 -24.09 20.13 -2.98
C GLY A 376 -23.93 19.76 -1.50
N SER A 377 -22.94 18.94 -1.12
CA SER A 377 -22.80 18.39 0.25
C SER A 377 -21.45 18.75 0.89
N VAL A 378 -21.03 20.01 0.80
CA VAL A 378 -19.67 20.44 1.22
C VAL A 378 -19.61 20.84 2.69
N ALA A 379 -20.72 21.26 3.30
CA ALA A 379 -20.67 21.92 4.62
C ALA A 379 -20.40 20.99 5.83
N SER A 380 -20.17 19.68 5.65
CA SER A 380 -20.18 18.72 6.78
C SER A 380 -18.95 17.80 6.92
N ASN A 381 -17.92 17.94 6.10
CA ASN A 381 -16.78 17.00 6.10
C ASN A 381 -15.59 17.38 6.99
N GLU A 382 -15.62 18.53 7.69
CA GLU A 382 -14.58 18.92 8.67
C GLU A 382 -14.56 18.05 9.93
N ASN A 383 -15.54 17.14 10.06
CA ASN A 383 -15.83 16.39 11.27
C ASN A 383 -15.95 14.90 10.92
N VAL A 384 -14.85 14.19 10.65
CA VAL A 384 -14.86 12.74 10.36
C VAL A 384 -13.97 12.00 11.36
N GLU A 385 -14.55 11.05 12.09
CA GLU A 385 -13.81 10.13 12.96
C GLU A 385 -13.33 8.96 12.11
N ARG A 386 -12.03 8.64 12.13
CA ARG A 386 -11.41 7.55 11.33
C ARG A 386 -11.06 6.35 12.19
N VAL A 387 -10.90 5.19 11.57
CA VAL A 387 -10.53 3.94 12.25
C VAL A 387 -9.03 3.72 12.13
N PRO A 388 -8.25 3.84 13.24
CA PRO A 388 -6.83 3.51 13.20
C PRO A 388 -6.66 2.03 12.86
N GLN A 389 -5.54 1.69 12.22
CA GLN A 389 -5.25 0.29 11.93
C GLN A 389 -4.97 -0.47 13.22
N GLN A 390 -5.76 -1.52 13.44
CA GLN A 390 -5.69 -2.41 14.58
C GLN A 390 -5.36 -3.82 14.15
N TYR A 391 -4.66 -4.53 15.02
CA TYR A 391 -4.11 -5.84 14.74
C TYR A 391 -4.57 -6.81 15.81
N TYR A 392 -5.12 -7.95 15.38
CA TYR A 392 -5.67 -8.95 16.28
C TYR A 392 -5.14 -10.33 15.91
N VAL A 393 -4.80 -11.12 16.93
CA VAL A 393 -4.42 -12.53 16.79
C VAL A 393 -5.45 -13.41 17.48
N LYS A 394 -5.84 -14.50 16.82
CA LYS A 394 -6.73 -15.51 17.36
C LYS A 394 -6.06 -16.27 18.49
N GLN A 395 -6.67 -16.27 19.66
CA GLN A 395 -6.32 -17.14 20.76
C GLN A 395 -7.39 -18.21 20.95
N VAL A 396 -6.95 -19.45 21.16
CA VAL A 396 -7.81 -20.60 21.42
C VAL A 396 -7.45 -21.14 22.80
N THR A 397 -8.42 -21.14 23.72
CA THR A 397 -8.26 -21.68 25.07
C THR A 397 -9.22 -22.84 25.29
N GLN A 398 -8.76 -23.90 25.96
CA GLN A 398 -9.64 -24.99 26.38
C GLN A 398 -10.12 -24.76 27.81
N LEU A 399 -11.43 -24.72 28.00
CA LEU A 399 -12.05 -24.64 29.30
C LEU A 399 -12.12 -26.02 29.96
N GLN A 400 -12.28 -26.07 31.29
CA GLN A 400 -12.28 -27.29 32.10
C GLN A 400 -13.33 -28.36 31.73
N LYS A 401 -14.26 -28.05 30.80
CA LYS A 401 -15.27 -28.97 30.27
C LYS A 401 -15.04 -29.39 28.81
N GLY A 402 -13.85 -29.12 28.25
CA GLY A 402 -13.52 -29.37 26.84
C GLY A 402 -14.12 -28.36 25.85
N ALA A 403 -14.89 -27.38 26.34
CA ALA A 403 -15.38 -26.29 25.52
C ALA A 403 -14.21 -25.40 25.07
N THR A 404 -14.18 -25.09 23.78
CA THR A 404 -13.17 -24.20 23.20
C THR A 404 -13.67 -22.78 23.28
N HIS A 405 -12.88 -21.89 23.86
CA HIS A 405 -13.14 -20.46 23.91
C HIS A 405 -12.14 -19.73 23.01
N ILE A 406 -12.68 -18.89 22.12
CA ILE A 406 -11.91 -18.19 21.09
C ILE A 406 -12.00 -16.70 21.39
N THR A 407 -10.86 -16.03 21.39
CA THR A 407 -10.77 -14.59 21.64
C THR A 407 -9.85 -13.94 20.62
N ALA A 408 -10.10 -12.68 20.30
CA ALA A 408 -9.11 -11.83 19.65
C ALA A 408 -8.16 -11.27 20.72
N ILE A 409 -6.86 -11.23 20.47
CA ILE A 409 -5.90 -10.50 21.31
C ILE A 409 -5.34 -9.33 20.50
N PRO A 410 -5.36 -8.09 21.02
CA PRO A 410 -4.63 -6.98 20.43
C PRO A 410 -3.14 -7.28 20.30
N PHE A 411 -2.59 -7.04 19.11
CA PHE A 411 -1.19 -7.24 18.79
C PHE A 411 -0.59 -5.95 18.22
N SER A 412 0.75 -5.91 18.15
CA SER A 412 1.45 -4.89 17.38
C SER A 412 1.86 -5.43 16.02
N ARG A 413 1.98 -4.55 15.02
CA ARG A 413 2.48 -4.89 13.68
C ARG A 413 3.81 -5.64 13.74
N HIS A 414 4.77 -5.13 14.52
CA HIS A 414 6.08 -5.75 14.67
C HIS A 414 5.99 -7.18 15.22
N ARG A 415 5.13 -7.42 16.21
CA ARG A 415 4.96 -8.77 16.76
C ARG A 415 4.38 -9.73 15.73
N ILE A 416 3.44 -9.29 14.89
CA ILE A 416 2.92 -10.14 13.81
C ILE A 416 4.03 -10.45 12.79
N GLN A 417 4.86 -9.48 12.41
CA GLN A 417 6.00 -9.72 11.50
C GLN A 417 6.96 -10.78 12.05
N ASN A 418 7.18 -10.78 13.37
CA ASN A 418 8.07 -11.74 14.02
C ASN A 418 7.44 -13.13 14.19
N GLU A 419 6.18 -13.19 14.60
CA GLU A 419 5.47 -14.45 14.92
C GLU A 419 4.89 -15.13 13.68
N PHE A 420 4.65 -14.38 12.60
CA PHE A 420 4.10 -14.85 11.33
C PHE A 420 4.90 -14.31 10.12
N PRO A 421 6.20 -14.62 10.01
CA PRO A 421 7.07 -14.07 8.96
C PRO A 421 6.74 -14.59 7.56
N ASP A 422 5.93 -15.64 7.44
CA ASP A 422 5.38 -16.15 6.18
C ASP A 422 4.20 -15.33 5.66
N LEU A 423 3.62 -14.47 6.49
CA LEU A 423 2.55 -13.57 6.09
C LEU A 423 3.12 -12.24 5.63
N ASP A 424 2.83 -11.92 4.38
CA ASP A 424 3.16 -10.63 3.77
C ASP A 424 2.22 -9.58 4.34
N LEU A 425 2.59 -9.01 5.48
CA LEU A 425 1.90 -7.86 6.06
C LEU A 425 1.98 -6.72 5.06
N LEU A 426 0.99 -6.68 4.15
CA LEU A 426 0.86 -5.69 3.11
C LEU A 426 1.10 -4.35 3.79
N ALA A 427 2.15 -3.67 3.34
CA ALA A 427 2.41 -2.31 3.74
C ALA A 427 1.20 -1.52 3.25
N CYS A 428 0.19 -1.41 4.11
CA CYS A 428 -0.99 -0.62 3.85
C CYS A 428 -0.63 0.83 4.09
N ASP A 429 0.44 1.28 3.44
CA ASP A 429 0.91 2.66 3.38
C ASP A 429 0.14 3.39 2.28
N THR A 430 -1.16 3.15 2.18
CA THR A 430 -2.01 3.75 1.15
C THR A 430 -2.36 5.20 1.45
N SER A 431 -1.82 5.79 2.51
CA SER A 431 -2.17 7.17 2.91
C SER A 431 -1.02 7.99 3.49
N LEU A 432 0.22 7.51 3.39
CA LEU A 432 1.36 8.32 3.82
C LEU A 432 1.81 9.15 2.62
N GLY A 433 1.89 10.47 2.79
CA GLY A 433 2.50 11.32 1.76
C GLY A 433 3.95 10.87 1.49
N THR A 434 4.44 11.11 0.28
CA THR A 434 5.79 10.70 -0.17
C THR A 434 6.88 11.08 0.85
N LEU A 435 6.74 12.23 1.53
CA LEU A 435 7.66 12.71 2.57
C LEU A 435 7.68 11.85 3.85
N ASP A 436 6.53 11.33 4.29
CA ASP A 436 6.46 10.47 5.47
C ASP A 436 7.00 9.07 5.18
N ARG A 437 6.82 8.58 3.94
CA ARG A 437 7.46 7.32 3.48
C ARG A 437 8.96 7.49 3.33
N MET A 438 9.42 8.62 2.78
CA MET A 438 10.84 9.02 2.80
C MET A 438 11.41 8.98 4.22
N ALA A 439 10.64 9.41 5.23
CA ALA A 439 11.06 9.44 6.62
C ALA A 439 11.05 8.07 7.34
N ARG A 440 10.28 7.08 6.86
CA ARG A 440 10.14 5.76 7.49
C ARG A 440 11.08 4.69 6.96
N ASP A 441 11.41 4.75 5.67
CA ASP A 441 12.52 3.97 5.10
C ASP A 441 13.88 4.40 5.69
N ILE A 442 13.90 5.35 6.65
CA ILE A 442 15.06 5.73 7.49
C ILE A 442 15.22 4.80 8.70
N VAL A 443 14.15 4.12 9.15
CA VAL A 443 14.06 3.58 10.52
C VAL A 443 14.02 2.05 10.61
N TYR A 444 14.07 1.32 9.49
CA TYR A 444 14.02 -0.15 9.50
C TYR A 444 15.30 -0.84 9.06
#